data_AF-A0A3P1XK76-F1
#
_entry.id   AF-A0A3P1XK76-F1
#
_cell.length_a   1.000
_cell.length_b   1.000
_cell.length_c   1.000
_cell.angle_alpha   90.00
_cell.angle_beta   90.00
_cell.angle_gamma   90.00
#
_symmetry.space_group_name_H-M   'P 1'
#
loop_
_entity.id
_entity.type
_entity.pdbx_description
1 polymer ?
#
loop_
_entity_poly.entity_id
_entity_poly.type
_entity_poly.pdbx_seq_one_letter_code
_entity_poly.pdbx_strand_id
1 'polypeptide(L)'
;MATKEKAVQVNFEILDSNEDNAIFKRIVKSKGRTPKEIKQIEKTLPITTIHYISEEEFTRLKEIEAILIEEFLSSKKENSKLREFKRHFFRFLEI
;
A
#
# COMPACT_ATOMS: atom_id res chain seq x y z
N MET A 1 38.52 -4.71 16.58
CA MET A 1 37.38 -5.48 17.12
C MET A 1 36.14 -5.11 16.29
N ALA A 2 35.60 -6.03 15.49
CA ALA A 2 34.42 -5.76 14.68
C ALA A 2 33.14 -6.00 15.51
N THR A 3 32.35 -4.95 15.70
CA THR A 3 31.00 -5.04 16.28
C THR A 3 30.09 -5.79 15.32
N LYS A 4 29.78 -7.05 15.62
CA LYS A 4 28.72 -7.79 14.93
C LYS A 4 27.39 -7.13 15.26
N GLU A 5 26.84 -6.36 14.33
CA GLU A 5 25.47 -5.87 14.42
C GLU A 5 24.51 -7.06 14.49
N LYS A 6 23.86 -7.25 15.64
CA LYS A 6 22.78 -8.23 15.76
C LYS A 6 21.59 -7.70 14.97
N ALA A 7 21.31 -8.32 13.83
CA ALA A 7 20.10 -8.06 13.07
C ALA A 7 18.86 -8.20 13.98
N VAL A 8 18.15 -7.11 14.20
CA VAL A 8 16.92 -7.11 14.99
C VAL A 8 15.84 -7.75 14.12
N GLN A 9 15.54 -9.02 14.33
CA GLN A 9 14.39 -9.67 13.70
C GLN A 9 13.10 -9.03 14.22
N VAL A 10 12.33 -8.47 13.29
CA VAL A 10 11.00 -7.93 13.52
C VAL A 10 9.99 -8.96 13.03
N ASN A 11 9.14 -9.45 13.93
CA ASN A 11 8.13 -10.44 13.62
C ASN A 11 6.75 -9.78 13.55
N PHE A 12 5.89 -10.31 12.67
CA PHE A 12 4.53 -9.85 12.45
C PHE A 12 3.54 -10.99 12.69
N GLU A 13 2.35 -10.65 13.15
CA GLU A 13 1.17 -11.52 13.26
C GLU A 13 0.14 -11.12 12.20
N ILE A 14 -0.55 -12.11 11.64
CA ILE A 14 -1.71 -11.89 10.76
C ILE A 14 -2.92 -11.71 11.67
N LEU A 15 -3.56 -10.54 11.61
CA LEU A 15 -4.79 -10.26 12.34
C LEU A 15 -6.02 -10.76 11.58
N ASP A 16 -6.02 -10.53 10.27
CA ASP A 16 -7.11 -10.89 9.39
C ASP A 16 -6.56 -11.12 7.97
N SER A 17 -7.20 -12.00 7.22
CA SER A 17 -6.83 -12.30 5.84
C SER A 17 -8.06 -12.80 5.10
N ASN A 18 -8.34 -12.16 3.97
CA ASN A 18 -9.34 -12.59 3.01
C ASN A 18 -8.69 -12.72 1.61
N GLU A 19 -9.50 -12.86 0.58
CA GLU A 19 -9.03 -12.99 -0.81
C GLU A 19 -8.41 -11.70 -1.36
N ASP A 20 -8.84 -10.54 -0.86
CA ASP A 20 -8.49 -9.22 -1.40
C ASP A 20 -7.38 -8.52 -0.60
N ASN A 21 -7.17 -8.89 0.66
CA ASN A 21 -6.22 -8.25 1.55
C ASN A 21 -5.81 -9.11 2.74
N ALA A 22 -4.62 -8.81 3.28
CA ALA A 22 -4.13 -9.32 4.55
C ALA A 22 -3.70 -8.18 5.47
N ILE A 23 -4.10 -8.28 6.73
CA ILE A 23 -3.86 -7.29 7.77
C ILE A 23 -2.81 -7.83 8.73
N PHE A 24 -1.69 -7.12 8.83
CA PHE A 24 -0.56 -7.48 9.67
C PHE A 24 -0.39 -6.50 10.83
N LYS A 25 0.02 -7.04 11.97
CA LYS A 25 0.42 -6.26 13.14
C LYS A 25 1.77 -6.75 13.64
N ARG A 26 2.57 -5.86 14.21
CA ARG A 26 3.87 -6.22 14.78
C ARG A 26 3.70 -7.01 16.09
N ILE A 27 4.47 -8.09 16.26
CA ILE A 27 4.49 -8.85 17.52
C ILE A 27 5.21 -8.06 18.61
N VAL A 28 4.54 -7.85 19.75
CA VAL A 28 5.14 -7.22 20.94
C VAL A 28 5.91 -8.27 21.73
N LYS A 29 7.21 -8.02 21.97
CA LYS A 29 8.00 -8.87 22.87
C LYS A 29 7.45 -8.76 24.29
N SER A 30 7.07 -9.90 24.88
CA SER A 30 6.52 -9.98 26.24
C SER A 30 7.57 -9.88 27.35
N LYS A 31 8.86 -10.08 27.04
CA LYS A 31 9.93 -10.11 28.05
C LYS A 31 10.00 -8.78 28.81
N GLY A 32 9.76 -8.86 30.12
CA GLY A 32 9.85 -7.72 31.05
C GLY A 32 8.65 -6.78 31.05
N ARG A 33 7.51 -7.16 30.44
CA ARG A 33 6.29 -6.35 30.40
C ARG A 33 5.12 -7.06 31.06
N THR A 34 4.26 -6.29 31.71
CA THR A 34 3.00 -6.79 32.26
C THR A 34 1.95 -6.97 31.16
N PRO A 35 0.94 -7.84 31.36
CA PRO A 35 -0.13 -8.02 30.39
C PRO A 35 -0.91 -6.73 30.06
N LYS A 36 -1.03 -5.81 31.03
CA LYS A 36 -1.67 -4.49 30.83
C LYS A 36 -0.85 -3.61 29.88
N GLU A 37 0.47 -3.55 30.07
CA GLU A 37 1.37 -2.79 29.21
C GLU A 37 1.40 -3.34 27.79
N ILE A 38 1.42 -4.67 27.62
CA ILE A 38 1.37 -5.31 26.31
C ILE A 38 0.09 -4.90 25.58
N LYS A 39 -1.08 -5.02 26.21
CA LYS A 39 -2.36 -4.59 25.62
C LYS A 39 -2.38 -3.11 25.25
N GLN A 40 -1.73 -2.26 26.05
CA GLN A 40 -1.68 -0.82 25.77
C GLN A 40 -0.77 -0.51 24.58
N ILE A 41 0.38 -1.18 24.48
CA ILE A 41 1.27 -1.08 23.32
C ILE A 41 0.55 -1.58 22.07
N GLU A 42 -0.11 -2.73 22.14
CA GLU A 42 -0.83 -3.33 21.01
C GLU A 42 -1.89 -2.40 20.42
N LYS A 43 -2.59 -1.60 21.24
CA LYS A 43 -3.55 -0.60 20.78
C LYS A 43 -2.93 0.56 20.01
N THR A 44 -1.65 0.84 20.25
CA THR A 44 -0.93 1.95 19.62
C THR A 44 -0.08 1.51 18.43
N LEU A 45 0.02 0.21 18.18
CA LEU A 45 0.83 -0.30 17.08
C LEU A 45 0.19 0.02 15.73
N PRO A 46 0.98 0.48 14.75
CA PRO A 46 0.48 0.62 13.39
C PRO A 46 0.13 -0.76 12.83
N ILE A 47 -0.95 -0.77 12.07
CA ILE A 47 -1.41 -1.93 11.31
C ILE A 47 -0.98 -1.71 9.86
N THR A 48 -0.49 -2.76 9.22
CA THR A 48 -0.13 -2.74 7.81
C THR A 48 -1.08 -3.64 7.05
N THR A 49 -1.77 -3.09 6.05
CA THR A 49 -2.65 -3.86 5.16
C THR A 49 -1.96 -4.03 3.82
N ILE A 50 -1.85 -5.27 3.35
CA ILE A 50 -1.41 -5.60 2.00
C ILE A 50 -2.67 -5.93 1.21
N HIS A 51 -2.87 -5.26 0.08
CA HIS A 51 -3.95 -5.56 -0.86
C HIS A 51 -3.42 -6.46 -1.97
N TYR A 52 -4.19 -7.49 -2.28
CA TYR A 52 -3.97 -8.37 -3.41
C TYR A 52 -4.81 -7.86 -4.57
N ILE A 53 -4.27 -7.97 -5.77
CA ILE A 53 -5.00 -7.68 -7.00
C ILE A 53 -4.78 -8.89 -7.88
N SER A 54 -5.88 -9.51 -8.31
CA SER A 54 -5.79 -10.62 -9.26
C SER A 54 -5.33 -10.14 -10.62
N GLU A 55 -4.72 -11.01 -11.41
CA GLU A 55 -4.29 -10.66 -12.77
C GLU A 55 -5.49 -10.26 -13.65
N GLU A 56 -6.64 -10.91 -13.45
CA GLU A 56 -7.90 -10.59 -14.13
C GLU A 56 -8.40 -9.19 -13.78
N GLU A 57 -8.40 -8.84 -12.49
CA GLU A 57 -8.79 -7.53 -12.02
C GLU A 57 -7.83 -6.44 -12.50
N PHE A 58 -6.52 -6.71 -12.48
CA PHE A 58 -5.52 -5.82 -13.05
C PHE A 58 -5.77 -5.56 -14.55
N THR A 59 -6.10 -6.61 -15.31
CA THR A 59 -6.40 -6.50 -16.74
C THR A 59 -7.66 -5.66 -16.98
N ARG A 60 -8.73 -5.89 -16.22
CA ARG A 60 -9.95 -5.09 -16.29
C ARG A 60 -9.68 -3.61 -15.96
N LEU A 61 -8.86 -3.33 -14.94
CA LEU A 61 -8.47 -1.96 -14.60
C LEU A 61 -7.69 -1.28 -15.73
N LYS A 62 -6.85 -2.04 -16.46
CA LYS A 62 -6.13 -1.55 -17.65
C LYS A 62 -7.06 -1.25 -18.82
N GLU A 63 -8.09 -2.06 -19.03
CA GLU A 63 -9.11 -1.80 -20.05
C GLU A 63 -9.92 -0.55 -19.73
N ILE A 64 -10.35 -0.39 -18.48
CA ILE A 64 -11.04 0.82 -18.01
C ILE A 64 -10.15 2.06 -18.19
N GLU A 65 -8.86 1.96 -17.85
CA GLU A 65 -7.88 3.03 -18.09
C GLU A 65 -7.81 3.42 -19.56
N ALA A 66 -7.76 2.45 -20.48
CA ALA A 66 -7.73 2.70 -21.92
C ALA A 66 -9.00 3.42 -22.40
N ILE A 67 -10.19 2.97 -21.96
CA ILE A 67 -11.48 3.60 -22.30
C ILE A 67 -11.51 5.05 -21.82
N LEU A 68 -11.13 5.31 -20.57
CA LEU A 68 -11.11 6.67 -20.01
C LEU A 68 -10.14 7.59 -20.78
N ILE A 69 -8.99 7.06 -21.22
CA ILE A 69 -8.05 7.81 -22.05
C ILE A 69 -8.67 8.14 -23.41
N GLU A 70 -9.36 7.20 -24.04
CA GLU A 70 -10.02 7.42 -25.34
C GLU A 70 -11.19 8.40 -25.24
N GLU A 71 -12.04 8.29 -24.23
CA GLU A 71 -13.12 9.24 -23.95
C GLU A 71 -12.56 10.65 -23.70
N PHE A 72 -11.45 10.72 -22.97
CA PHE A 72 -10.76 11.98 -22.73
C PHE A 72 -10.09 12.56 -23.99
N LEU A 73 -9.56 11.72 -24.88
CA LEU A 73 -8.95 12.16 -26.14
C LEU A 73 -9.99 12.57 -27.18
N SER A 74 -11.11 11.86 -27.25
CA SER A 74 -12.24 12.18 -28.12
C SER A 74 -12.94 13.47 -27.68
N SER A 75 -13.11 13.70 -26.38
CA SER A 75 -13.56 14.99 -25.82
C SER A 75 -12.52 16.12 -25.96
N LYS A 76 -11.23 15.79 -26.12
CA LYS A 76 -10.14 16.76 -26.31
C LYS A 76 -10.06 17.41 -27.69
N LYS A 77 -10.86 17.00 -28.67
CA LYS A 77 -10.98 17.74 -29.93
C LYS A 77 -11.48 19.18 -29.71
N GLU A 78 -11.96 19.52 -28.50
CA GLU A 78 -12.47 20.86 -28.19
C GLU A 78 -11.59 21.77 -27.32
N ASN A 79 -10.55 21.33 -26.59
CA ASN A 79 -9.83 22.28 -25.70
C ASN A 79 -8.32 22.02 -25.48
N SER A 80 -7.52 23.00 -25.89
CA SER A 80 -6.04 23.03 -25.91
C SER A 80 -5.33 23.12 -24.55
N LYS A 81 -6.06 23.16 -23.42
CA LYS A 81 -5.48 23.40 -22.08
C LYS A 81 -5.00 22.14 -21.33
N LEU A 82 -5.29 20.94 -21.83
CA LEU A 82 -5.05 19.67 -21.10
C LEU A 82 -3.71 18.97 -21.43
N ARG A 83 -2.75 19.67 -22.07
CA ARG A 83 -1.39 19.16 -22.27
C ARG A 83 -0.52 19.34 -21.01
N GLU A 84 -0.86 20.32 -20.18
CA GLU A 84 -0.17 20.62 -18.92
C GLU A 84 -0.54 19.63 -17.82
N PHE A 85 -1.81 19.21 -17.72
CA PHE A 85 -2.26 18.24 -16.72
C PHE A 85 -1.57 16.87 -16.87
N LYS A 86 -1.34 16.39 -18.10
CA LYS A 86 -0.58 15.16 -18.35
C LYS A 86 0.85 15.25 -17.80
N ARG A 87 1.55 16.38 -17.98
CA ARG A 87 2.91 16.54 -17.43
C ARG A 87 2.95 16.51 -15.90
N HIS A 88 1.92 17.02 -15.23
CA HIS A 88 1.87 17.05 -13.77
C HIS A 88 1.46 15.70 -13.16
N PHE A 89 0.53 14.97 -13.79
CA PHE A 89 0.09 13.67 -13.28
C PHE A 89 1.14 12.57 -13.46
N PHE A 90 1.84 12.52 -14.61
CA PHE A 90 2.93 11.56 -14.80
C PHE A 90 4.13 11.82 -13.88
N ARG A 91 4.39 13.07 -13.48
CA ARG A 91 5.46 13.42 -12.53
C ARG A 91 5.14 13.05 -11.08
N PHE A 92 3.87 12.84 -10.75
CA PHE A 92 3.42 12.40 -9.42
C PHE A 92 3.50 10.88 -9.25
N LEU A 93 3.41 10.11 -10.33
CA LEU A 93 3.51 8.65 -10.36
C LEU A 93 4.94 8.10 -10.52
N GLU A 94 5.93 8.98 -10.74
CA GLU A 94 7.36 8.64 -10.88
C GLU A 94 8.17 8.80 -9.57
N ILE A 95 7.49 8.90 -8.42
CA ILE A 95 8.03 8.77 -7.05
C ILE A 95 7.52 7.47 -6.45
#